data_AF-A0A7Z8QXR8-F1
#
_entry.id   AF-A0A7Z8QXR8-F1
#
_cell.length_a   1.000
_cell.length_b   1.000
_cell.length_c   1.000
_cell.angle_alpha   90.00
_cell.angle_beta   90.00
_cell.angle_gamma   90.00
#
_symmetry.space_group_name_H-M   'P 1'
#
loop_
_entity.id
_entity.type
_entity.pdbx_description
1 polymer ?
#
loop_
_entity_poly.entity_id
_entity_poly.type
_entity_poly.pdbx_seq_one_letter_code
_entity_poly.pdbx_strand_id
1 'polypeptide(L)' 'NLNFRTWIKRLTRRTICFSKIEQMHDIVIGLLINKVEFGRDIHA' A
#
# COMPACT_ATOMS: atom_id res chain seq x y z
N ASN A 1 18.49 6.01 1.74
CA ASN A 1 17.77 4.78 2.13
C ASN A 1 16.31 5.13 2.41
N LEU A 2 15.36 4.77 1.53
CA LEU A 2 13.94 5.05 1.78
C LEU A 2 13.38 3.92 2.63
N ASN A 3 13.25 4.13 3.94
CA ASN A 3 12.72 3.10 4.83
C ASN A 3 11.28 2.74 4.43
N PHE A 4 10.87 1.48 4.67
CA PHE A 4 9.52 0.96 4.37
C PHE A 4 8.39 1.88 4.85
N ARG A 5 8.56 2.48 6.04
CA ARG A 5 7.66 3.49 6.61
C ARG A 5 7.43 4.70 5.70
N THR A 6 8.46 5.17 4.99
CA THR A 6 8.36 6.28 4.04
C THR A 6 7.61 5.87 2.79
N TRP A 7 7.76 4.62 2.34
CA TRP A 7 7.00 4.06 1.23
C TRP A 7 5.51 4.00 1.54
N ILE A 8 5.12 3.46 2.69
CA ILE A 8 3.71 3.40 3.13
C ILE A 8 3.11 4.80 3.16
N LYS A 9 3.76 5.77 3.83
CA LYS A 9 3.25 7.15 3.89
C LYS A 9 3.03 7.78 2.52
N ARG A 10 3.94 7.55 1.56
CA ARG A 10 3.80 8.04 0.18
C ARG A 10 2.67 7.34 -0.56
N LEU A 11 2.51 6.04 -0.36
CA LEU A 11 1.42 5.26 -0.96
C LEU A 11 0.06 5.72 -0.43
N THR A 12 -0.08 5.91 0.89
CA THR A 12 -1.31 6.44 1.49
C THR A 12 -1.67 7.81 0.90
N ARG A 13 -0.69 8.73 0.78
CA ARG A 13 -0.93 10.04 0.16
C ARG A 13 -1.33 9.95 -1.32
N ARG A 14 -0.81 8.99 -2.07
CA ARG A 14 -1.22 8.80 -3.47
C ARG A 14 -2.63 8.23 -3.55
N THR A 15 -2.91 7.17 -2.80
CA THR A 15 -4.20 6.47 -2.86
C THR A 15 -5.35 7.35 -2.38
N ILE A 16 -5.18 8.13 -1.29
CA ILE A 16 -6.21 9.06 -0.78
C ILE A 16 -6.58 10.19 -1.75
N CYS A 17 -5.70 10.52 -2.69
CA CYS A 17 -6.02 11.46 -3.78
C CYS A 17 -6.87 10.82 -4.89
N PHE A 18 -6.84 9.49 -5.03
CA PHE A 18 -7.61 8.75 -6.04
C PHE A 18 -9.00 8.32 -5.56
N SER A 19 -9.12 7.99 -4.27
CA SER A 19 -10.39 7.59 -3.65
C SER A 19 -10.47 8.20 -2.26
N LYS A 20 -11.69 8.42 -1.75
CA LYS A 20 -11.92 8.83 -0.36
C LYS A 20 -12.42 7.66 0.52
N ILE A 21 -12.54 6.47 -0.05
CA ILE A 21 -13.04 5.29 0.65
C ILE A 21 -11.88 4.66 1.43
N GLU A 22 -11.94 4.72 2.76
CA GLU A 22 -10.92 4.17 3.66
C GLU A 22 -10.61 2.70 3.38
N GLN A 23 -11.66 1.89 3.15
CA GLN A 23 -11.50 0.46 2.83
C GLN A 23 -10.62 0.21 1.60
N MET A 24 -10.72 1.05 0.57
CA MET A 24 -9.87 0.91 -0.63
C MET A 24 -8.41 1.22 -0.32
N HIS A 25 -8.13 2.17 0.58
CA HIS A 25 -6.76 2.49 1.01
C HIS A 25 -6.16 1.35 1.81
N ASP A 26 -6.92 0.80 2.76
CA ASP A 26 -6.46 -0.31 3.60
C ASP A 26 -6.17 -1.56 2.78
N ILE A 27 -7.01 -1.87 1.78
CA ILE A 27 -6.79 -3.00 0.86
C ILE A 27 -5.48 -2.79 0.09
N VAL A 28 -5.26 -1.62 -0.53
CA VAL A 28 -4.06 -1.36 -1.33
C VAL A 28 -2.78 -1.38 -0.48
N ILE A 29 -2.83 -0.85 0.74
CA ILE A 29 -1.70 -0.91 1.68
C ILE A 29 -1.43 -2.36 2.09
N GLY A 30 -2.47 -3.13 2.41
CA GLY A 30 -2.36 -4.55 2.75
C GLY A 30 -1.76 -5.38 1.61
N LEU A 31 -2.15 -5.11 0.37
CA LEU A 31 -1.56 -5.75 -0.82
C LEU A 31 -0.08 -5.43 -0.98
N LEU A 32 0.33 -4.18 -0.75
CA LEU A 32 1.74 -3.81 -0.78
C LEU A 32 2.53 -4.56 0.30
N ILE A 33 2.02 -4.64 1.53
CA ILE A 33 2.66 -5.36 2.64
C ILE A 33 2.80 -6.85 2.29
N ASN A 34 1.72 -7.49 1.80
CA ASN A 34 1.74 -8.89 1.38
C ASN A 34 2.78 -9.17 0.30
N LYS A 35 2.93 -8.27 -0.68
CA LYS A 35 3.93 -8.39 -1.72
C LYS A 35 5.36 -8.22 -1.21
N VAL A 36 5.62 -7.20 -0.40
CA VAL A 36 6.98 -6.80 0.01
C VAL A 36 7.52 -7.67 1.14
N GLU A 37 6.71 -7.93 2.17
CA GLU A 37 7.16 -8.66 3.37
C GLU A 37 6.95 -10.17 3.23
N PHE A 38 5.92 -10.60 2.50
CA PHE A 38 5.51 -12.01 2.45
C PHE A 38 5.63 -12.64 1.06
N GLY A 39 6.04 -11.88 0.04
CA GLY A 39 6.17 -12.38 -1.35
C GLY A 39 4.87 -12.88 -1.96
N ARG A 40 3.71 -12.50 -1.39
CA ARG A 40 2.39 -12.95 -1.81
C ARG A 40 1.75 -11.90 -2.70
N ASP A 41 1.81 -12.15 -4.00
CA ASP A 41 1.11 -11.36 -5.01
C ASP A 41 -0.07 -12.17 -5.55
N ILE A 42 -1.29 -11.69 -5.28
CA ILE A 42 -2.53 -12.33 -5.73
C ILE A 42 -2.84 -12.03 -7.21
N HIS A 43 -2.06 -11.18 -7.88
CA HIS A 43 -2.21 -10.85 -9.29
C HIS A 43 -1.04 -11.33 -10.18
N ALA A 44 -0.12 -12.13 -9.63
CA ALA A 44 1.03 -12.68 -10.36
C ALA A 44 0.72 -13.97 -11.11
#